data_AF-A0A7W7L5M5-F1
#
_entry.id   AF-A0A7W7L5M5-F1
#
_cell.length_a   1.000
_cell.length_b   1.000
_cell.length_c   1.000
_cell.angle_alpha   90.00
_cell.angle_beta   90.00
_cell.angle_gamma   90.00
#
_symmetry.space_group_name_H-M   'P 1'
#
loop_
_entity.id
_entity.type
_entity.pdbx_description
1 polymer ?
#
loop_
_entity_poly.entity_id
_entity_poly.type
_entity_poly.pdbx_seq_one_letter_code
_entity_poly.pdbx_strand_id
1 'polypeptide(L)'
;MTTPTAALTTARLDQLVDDVREAVGRGLPPDTTAYLVGERLAGHLGAPDLLTAEQREGDPDRYRQHILHAESDGSFSVVALVWLPGQQTAVHDHVSWCVTGVHEGQESERRYRLVPDGTTARLVATEDVVNGQGDVCGFAPPGDIHRVRNSCSSTAISIHVYGADVARLGSSVRRVYDLPVGEL
;
A
#
# COMPACT_ATOMS: atom_id res chain seq x y z
N MET A 1 -17.12 -31.04 -7.39
CA MET A 1 -16.38 -30.21 -8.37
C MET A 1 -16.66 -28.76 -8.01
N THR A 2 -15.74 -28.13 -7.28
CA THR A 2 -15.78 -26.70 -7.00
C THR A 2 -15.20 -26.00 -8.23
N THR A 3 -16.07 -25.41 -9.05
CA THR A 3 -15.63 -24.49 -10.11
C THR A 3 -14.99 -23.29 -9.41
N PRO A 4 -13.72 -22.94 -9.69
CA PRO A 4 -13.15 -21.72 -9.16
C PRO A 4 -13.99 -20.54 -9.69
N THR A 5 -14.56 -19.75 -8.80
CA THR A 5 -15.07 -18.43 -9.17
C THR A 5 -13.87 -17.65 -9.67
N ALA A 6 -13.84 -17.35 -10.98
CA ALA A 6 -12.80 -16.50 -11.54
C ALA A 6 -12.75 -15.20 -10.72
N ALA A 7 -11.55 -14.78 -10.31
CA ALA A 7 -11.38 -13.48 -9.68
C ALA A 7 -11.96 -12.41 -10.62
N LEU A 8 -12.69 -11.45 -10.06
CA LEU A 8 -13.24 -10.31 -10.80
C LEU A 8 -12.08 -9.38 -11.16
N THR A 9 -11.36 -9.70 -12.24
CA THR A 9 -10.26 -8.86 -12.75
C THR A 9 -10.72 -8.08 -13.98
N THR A 10 -10.05 -6.96 -14.24
CA THR A 10 -10.18 -6.22 -15.49
C THR A 10 -8.95 -6.49 -16.35
N ALA A 11 -9.05 -6.28 -17.66
CA ALA A 11 -7.89 -6.44 -18.55
C ALA A 11 -6.71 -5.54 -18.17
N ARG A 12 -6.98 -4.36 -17.59
CA ARG A 12 -5.93 -3.47 -17.09
C ARG A 12 -5.28 -3.99 -15.82
N LEU A 13 -6.08 -4.52 -14.88
CA LEU A 13 -5.53 -5.15 -13.68
C LEU A 13 -4.64 -6.34 -14.05
N ASP A 14 -5.06 -7.17 -15.01
CA ASP A 14 -4.24 -8.27 -15.51
C ASP A 14 -2.90 -7.76 -16.08
N GLN A 15 -2.93 -6.69 -16.88
CA GLN A 15 -1.71 -6.07 -17.40
C GLN A 15 -0.81 -5.50 -16.30
N LEU A 16 -1.37 -4.82 -15.30
CA LEU A 16 -0.62 -4.33 -14.14
C LEU A 16 0.08 -5.50 -13.41
N VAL A 17 -0.64 -6.60 -13.18
CA VAL A 17 -0.09 -7.79 -12.53
C VAL A 17 1.08 -8.37 -13.35
N ASP A 18 0.95 -8.45 -14.67
CA ASP A 18 2.01 -8.93 -15.55
C ASP A 18 3.24 -8.00 -15.53
N ASP A 19 3.04 -6.68 -15.58
CA ASP A 19 4.11 -5.69 -15.51
C ASP A 19 4.88 -5.77 -14.17
N VAL A 20 4.15 -5.93 -13.06
CA VAL A 20 4.73 -6.12 -11.72
C VAL A 20 5.48 -7.44 -11.64
N ARG A 21 4.91 -8.53 -12.15
CA ARG A 21 5.57 -9.85 -12.18
C ARG A 21 6.89 -9.78 -12.96
N GLU A 22 6.93 -9.09 -14.10
CA GLU A 22 8.17 -8.89 -14.85
C GLU A 22 9.22 -8.15 -14.00
N ALA A 23 8.84 -7.06 -13.32
CA ALA A 23 9.75 -6.28 -12.49
C ALA A 23 10.30 -7.09 -11.31
N VAL A 24 9.45 -7.82 -10.59
CA VAL A 24 9.82 -8.68 -9.45
C VAL A 24 10.69 -9.85 -9.92
N GLY A 25 10.36 -10.46 -11.06
CA GLY A 25 11.09 -11.59 -11.65
C GLY A 25 12.55 -11.28 -12.02
N ARG A 26 12.96 -10.00 -12.02
CA ARG A 26 14.37 -9.60 -12.20
C ARG A 26 15.25 -9.96 -11.00
N GLY A 27 14.67 -10.25 -9.83
CA GLY A 27 15.42 -10.68 -8.64
C GLY A 27 16.38 -9.61 -8.10
N LEU A 28 16.02 -8.33 -8.23
CA LEU A 28 16.84 -7.21 -7.77
C LEU A 28 16.68 -6.97 -6.25
N PRO A 29 17.59 -6.19 -5.63
CA PRO A 29 17.42 -5.79 -4.23
C PRO A 29 16.07 -5.08 -3.97
N PRO A 30 15.54 -5.15 -2.73
CA PRO A 30 14.20 -4.63 -2.40
C PRO A 30 13.95 -3.18 -2.83
N ASP A 31 14.88 -2.25 -2.57
CA ASP A 31 14.73 -0.83 -2.94
C ASP A 31 14.60 -0.65 -4.46
N THR A 32 15.44 -1.35 -5.22
CA THR A 32 15.42 -1.30 -6.69
C THR A 32 14.17 -1.97 -7.25
N THR A 33 13.71 -3.05 -6.62
CA THR A 33 12.45 -3.71 -6.99
C THR A 33 11.26 -2.78 -6.75
N ALA A 34 11.17 -2.14 -5.58
CA ALA A 34 10.12 -1.19 -5.27
C ALA A 34 10.11 0.00 -6.26
N TYR A 35 11.29 0.53 -6.60
CA TYR A 35 11.40 1.60 -7.61
C TYR A 35 10.84 1.15 -8.97
N LEU A 36 11.25 0.00 -9.49
CA LEU A 36 10.77 -0.50 -10.79
C LEU A 36 9.27 -0.82 -10.76
N VAL A 37 8.77 -1.41 -9.67
CA VAL A 37 7.34 -1.67 -9.49
C VAL A 37 6.55 -0.36 -9.46
N GLY A 38 7.08 0.68 -8.83
CA GLY A 38 6.49 2.02 -8.86
C GLY A 38 6.35 2.59 -10.26
N GLU A 39 7.40 2.48 -11.07
CA GLU A 39 7.36 2.88 -12.49
C GLU A 39 6.31 2.10 -13.28
N ARG A 40 6.11 0.81 -12.99
CA ARG A 40 5.06 0.00 -13.62
C ARG A 40 3.67 0.44 -13.17
N LEU A 41 3.48 0.66 -11.87
CA LEU A 41 2.19 1.04 -11.31
C LEU A 41 1.70 2.39 -11.84
N ALA A 42 2.60 3.37 -12.00
CA ALA A 42 2.26 4.73 -12.39
C ALA A 42 1.42 4.81 -13.68
N GLY A 43 1.71 3.96 -14.67
CA GLY A 43 1.01 3.94 -15.95
C GLY A 43 -0.46 3.48 -15.89
N HIS A 44 -0.89 2.91 -14.77
CA HIS A 44 -2.24 2.36 -14.58
C HIS A 44 -3.13 3.21 -13.66
N LEU A 45 -2.55 4.14 -12.88
CA LEU A 45 -3.29 4.95 -11.92
C LEU A 45 -4.25 5.93 -12.61
N GLY A 46 -5.42 6.14 -12.00
CA GLY A 46 -6.47 7.01 -12.54
C GLY A 46 -7.28 6.43 -13.71
N ALA A 47 -6.89 5.28 -14.27
CA ALA A 47 -7.61 4.68 -15.38
C ALA A 47 -8.95 4.08 -14.89
N PRO A 48 -10.11 4.47 -15.47
CA PRO A 48 -11.42 4.11 -14.94
C PRO A 48 -11.73 2.61 -14.98
N ASP A 49 -10.98 1.85 -15.78
CA ASP A 49 -11.08 0.41 -15.98
C ASP A 49 -10.05 -0.39 -15.16
N LEU A 50 -9.31 0.23 -14.23
CA LEU A 50 -8.38 -0.51 -13.37
C LEU A 50 -9.12 -1.39 -12.35
N LEU A 51 -10.20 -0.87 -11.76
CA LEU A 51 -10.95 -1.53 -10.69
C LEU A 51 -12.41 -1.76 -11.10
N THR A 52 -12.97 -2.89 -10.67
CA THR A 52 -14.42 -3.12 -10.72
C THR A 52 -15.16 -2.24 -9.70
N ALA A 53 -16.49 -2.17 -9.81
CA ALA A 53 -17.29 -1.42 -8.85
C ALA A 53 -17.18 -2.00 -7.43
N GLU A 54 -17.15 -3.33 -7.32
CA GLU A 54 -17.04 -4.07 -6.06
C GLU A 54 -15.71 -3.80 -5.36
N GLN A 55 -14.62 -3.70 -6.13
CA GLN A 55 -13.27 -3.38 -5.61
C GLN A 55 -13.11 -1.92 -5.18
N ARG A 56 -14.11 -1.06 -5.45
CA ARG A 56 -14.15 0.35 -5.04
C ARG A 56 -15.00 0.57 -3.79
N GLU A 57 -15.68 -0.45 -3.29
CA GLU A 57 -16.55 -0.31 -2.12
C GLU A 57 -15.72 -0.02 -0.85
N GLY A 58 -16.16 0.98 -0.08
CA GLY A 58 -15.62 1.25 1.26
C GLY A 58 -16.31 0.45 2.36
N ASP A 59 -15.89 0.70 3.60
CA ASP A 59 -16.55 0.23 4.82
C ASP A 59 -16.67 1.45 5.77
N PRO A 60 -17.85 1.71 6.38
CA PRO A 60 -18.06 2.90 7.21
C PRO A 60 -17.24 2.89 8.50
N ASP A 61 -16.86 1.72 9.01
CA ASP A 61 -16.20 1.57 10.31
C ASP A 61 -14.67 1.58 10.19
N ARG A 62 -14.12 1.19 9.03
CA ARG A 62 -12.67 1.11 8.79
C ARG A 62 -12.31 1.25 7.32
N TYR A 63 -11.07 1.62 7.02
CA TYR A 63 -10.58 1.52 5.65
C TYR A 63 -10.63 0.06 5.19
N ARG A 64 -11.02 -0.15 3.93
CA ARG A 64 -11.23 -1.49 3.37
C ARG A 64 -10.07 -1.88 2.49
N GLN A 65 -9.58 -3.10 2.65
CA GLN A 65 -8.57 -3.72 1.80
C GLN A 65 -9.24 -4.73 0.87
N HIS A 66 -9.05 -4.56 -0.42
CA HIS A 66 -9.44 -5.53 -1.45
C HIS A 66 -8.19 -6.15 -2.02
N ILE A 67 -7.94 -7.43 -1.73
CA ILE A 67 -6.86 -8.16 -2.37
C ILE A 67 -7.25 -8.38 -3.83
N LEU A 68 -6.51 -7.76 -4.74
CA LEU A 68 -6.75 -7.84 -6.18
C LEU A 68 -6.02 -9.03 -6.78
N HIS A 69 -4.82 -9.29 -6.28
CA HIS A 69 -3.96 -10.37 -6.73
C HIS A 69 -3.01 -10.80 -5.61
N ALA A 70 -2.74 -12.09 -5.52
CA ALA A 70 -1.68 -12.67 -4.70
C ALA A 70 -0.91 -13.66 -5.57
N GLU A 71 0.39 -13.41 -5.76
CA GLU A 71 1.21 -14.25 -6.63
C GLU A 71 1.36 -15.65 -6.03
N SER A 72 1.26 -16.68 -6.87
CA SER A 72 1.18 -18.08 -6.40
C SER A 72 2.42 -18.56 -5.65
N ASP A 73 3.59 -17.97 -5.93
CA ASP A 73 4.85 -18.25 -5.23
C ASP A 73 5.05 -17.37 -3.98
N GLY A 74 4.11 -16.47 -3.70
CA GLY A 74 4.13 -15.54 -2.58
C GLY A 74 5.10 -14.36 -2.74
N SER A 75 5.62 -14.12 -3.95
CA SER A 75 6.60 -13.06 -4.22
C SER A 75 6.03 -11.64 -4.12
N PHE A 76 4.75 -11.45 -4.45
CA PHE A 76 4.05 -10.18 -4.25
C PHE A 76 2.54 -10.32 -4.13
N SER A 77 1.89 -9.28 -3.62
CA SER A 77 0.43 -9.08 -3.66
C SER A 77 0.09 -7.68 -4.14
N VAL A 78 -1.04 -7.52 -4.81
CA VAL A 78 -1.63 -6.22 -5.19
C VAL A 78 -2.95 -6.04 -4.44
N VAL A 79 -3.10 -4.90 -3.77
CA VAL A 79 -4.24 -4.60 -2.90
C VAL A 79 -4.77 -3.20 -3.20
N ALA A 80 -6.08 -3.03 -3.36
CA ALA A 80 -6.71 -1.71 -3.33
C ALA A 80 -7.14 -1.37 -1.89
N LEU A 81 -6.69 -0.21 -1.40
CA LEU A 81 -7.14 0.36 -0.13
C LEU A 81 -8.15 1.45 -0.44
N VAL A 82 -9.37 1.30 0.09
CA VAL A 82 -10.45 2.27 -0.04
C VAL A 82 -10.63 2.98 1.30
N TRP A 83 -10.47 4.30 1.27
CA TRP A 83 -10.49 5.18 2.43
C TRP A 83 -11.69 6.12 2.34
N LEU A 84 -12.66 5.96 3.24
CA LEU A 84 -13.69 6.97 3.43
C LEU A 84 -13.11 8.20 4.17
N PRO A 85 -13.77 9.37 4.08
CA PRO A 85 -13.27 10.60 4.70
C PRO A 85 -12.89 10.44 6.17
N GLY A 86 -11.68 10.87 6.52
CA GLY A 86 -11.16 10.86 7.89
C GLY A 86 -10.55 9.53 8.36
N GLN A 87 -10.69 8.43 7.59
CA GLN A 87 -10.09 7.14 7.94
C GLN A 87 -8.56 7.20 7.86
N GLN A 88 -7.91 6.42 8.74
CA GLN A 88 -6.46 6.40 8.86
C GLN A 88 -5.95 5.05 9.39
N THR A 89 -4.67 4.80 9.19
CA THR A 89 -3.96 3.67 9.81
C THR A 89 -3.48 4.00 11.23
N ALA A 90 -3.11 2.96 11.97
CA ALA A 90 -2.17 3.11 13.09
C ALA A 90 -0.77 3.45 12.56
N VAL A 91 0.14 3.94 13.42
CA VAL A 91 1.56 4.06 13.03
C VAL A 91 2.15 2.65 12.92
N HIS A 92 2.76 2.30 11.79
CA HIS A 92 3.23 0.94 11.53
C HIS A 92 4.45 0.87 10.60
N ASP A 93 5.14 -0.27 10.63
CA ASP A 93 6.17 -0.70 9.66
C ASP A 93 5.71 -1.96 8.89
N HIS A 94 6.44 -2.36 7.85
CA HIS A 94 6.06 -3.45 6.95
C HIS A 94 6.97 -4.68 7.08
N VAL A 95 6.44 -5.83 6.66
CA VAL A 95 7.16 -7.11 6.61
C VAL A 95 8.09 -7.21 5.40
N SER A 96 7.86 -6.41 4.36
CA SER A 96 8.52 -6.46 3.05
C SER A 96 8.65 -5.06 2.46
N TRP A 97 9.31 -4.95 1.30
CA TRP A 97 9.17 -3.75 0.47
C TRP A 97 7.70 -3.52 0.08
N CYS A 98 7.38 -2.26 -0.19
CA CYS A 98 6.04 -1.78 -0.53
C CYS A 98 6.12 -0.67 -1.57
N VAL A 99 5.12 -0.62 -2.44
CA VAL A 99 4.84 0.50 -3.33
C VAL A 99 3.39 0.91 -3.12
N THR A 100 3.14 2.20 -2.96
CA THR A 100 1.80 2.79 -2.92
C THR A 100 1.62 3.72 -4.11
N GLY A 101 0.43 3.75 -4.69
CA GLY A 101 0.07 4.65 -5.77
C GLY A 101 -1.36 5.11 -5.64
N VAL A 102 -1.62 6.42 -5.68
CA VAL A 102 -2.97 6.96 -5.52
C VAL A 102 -3.74 6.83 -6.83
N HIS A 103 -4.81 6.01 -6.81
CA HIS A 103 -5.66 5.79 -7.96
C HIS A 103 -6.78 6.83 -8.09
N GLU A 104 -7.38 7.22 -6.96
CA GLU A 104 -8.44 8.23 -6.89
C GLU A 104 -8.30 9.07 -5.63
N GLY A 105 -8.57 10.37 -5.72
CA GLY A 105 -8.56 11.27 -4.58
C GLY A 105 -7.15 11.62 -4.12
N GLN A 106 -6.96 11.66 -2.80
CA GLN A 106 -5.71 12.07 -2.16
C GLN A 106 -5.57 11.39 -0.79
N GLU A 107 -4.33 11.04 -0.44
CA GLU A 107 -3.96 10.56 0.89
C GLU A 107 -2.81 11.41 1.46
N SER A 108 -2.79 11.57 2.78
CA SER A 108 -1.69 12.18 3.51
C SER A 108 -0.90 11.11 4.25
N GLU A 109 0.41 11.14 4.13
CA GLU A 109 1.36 10.25 4.80
C GLU A 109 2.20 11.07 5.78
N ARG A 110 2.27 10.62 7.04
CA ARG A 110 3.24 11.13 8.02
C ARG A 110 4.26 10.04 8.31
N ARG A 111 5.55 10.33 8.12
CA ARG A 111 6.66 9.41 8.34
C ARG A 111 7.33 9.65 9.68
N TYR A 112 7.87 8.59 10.25
CA TYR A 112 8.48 8.62 11.57
C TYR A 112 9.83 7.91 11.60
N ARG A 113 10.68 8.33 12.54
CA ARG A 113 11.83 7.57 12.98
C ARG A 113 11.62 7.12 14.41
N LEU A 114 11.97 5.87 14.70
CA LEU A 114 12.08 5.39 16.07
C LEU A 114 13.42 5.84 16.66
N VAL A 115 13.39 6.59 17.76
CA VAL A 115 14.61 7.07 18.43
C VAL A 115 14.65 6.57 19.88
N PRO A 116 15.85 6.19 20.40
CA PRO A 116 16.00 5.86 21.82
C PRO A 116 15.60 7.04 22.72
N ASP A 117 14.96 6.74 23.84
CA ASP A 117 14.61 7.69 24.90
C ASP A 117 14.87 7.05 26.27
N GLY A 118 16.12 7.14 26.73
CA GLY A 118 16.60 6.44 27.92
C GLY A 118 16.53 4.92 27.75
N THR A 119 15.72 4.26 28.59
CA THR A 119 15.44 2.81 28.50
C THR A 119 14.23 2.49 27.62
N THR A 120 13.62 3.51 27.02
CA THR A 120 12.43 3.40 26.16
C THR A 120 12.73 3.91 24.75
N ALA A 121 11.71 4.06 23.91
CA ALA A 121 11.80 4.67 22.60
C ALA A 121 10.60 5.59 22.36
N ARG A 122 10.80 6.59 21.50
CA ARG A 122 9.73 7.49 21.03
C ARG A 122 9.76 7.60 19.52
N LEU A 123 8.63 7.97 18.94
CA LEU A 123 8.54 8.31 17.53
C LEU A 123 8.88 9.79 17.35
N VAL A 124 9.64 10.10 16.31
CA VAL A 124 9.90 11.47 15.86
C VAL A 124 9.35 11.62 14.46
N ALA A 125 8.42 12.55 14.25
CA ALA A 125 7.90 12.85 12.92
C ALA A 125 9.02 13.42 12.05
N THR A 126 9.22 12.88 10.86
CA THR A 126 10.31 13.28 9.96
C THR A 126 9.83 14.00 8.72
N GLU A 127 8.61 13.69 8.27
CA GLU A 127 8.07 14.20 7.01
C GLU A 127 6.54 14.10 7.02
N ASP A 128 5.90 15.08 6.39
CA ASP A 128 4.49 15.05 6.00
C ASP A 128 4.41 15.18 4.48
N VAL A 129 3.77 14.21 3.84
CA VAL A 129 3.58 14.16 2.39
C VAL A 129 2.09 14.09 2.09
N VAL A 130 1.67 14.80 1.05
CA VAL A 130 0.32 14.71 0.51
C VAL A 130 0.42 14.16 -0.91
N ASN A 131 -0.12 12.97 -1.13
CA ASN A 131 -0.09 12.26 -2.40
C ASN A 131 -1.47 12.37 -3.07
N GLY A 132 -1.52 13.01 -4.24
CA GLY A 132 -2.69 13.07 -5.11
C GLY A 132 -2.70 11.94 -6.14
N GLN A 133 -3.80 11.83 -6.89
CA GLN A 133 -3.95 10.85 -7.96
C GLN A 133 -2.74 10.84 -8.91
N GLY A 134 -2.19 9.65 -9.12
CA GLY A 134 -1.02 9.41 -9.96
C GLY A 134 0.32 9.44 -9.19
N ASP A 135 0.35 10.00 -7.99
CA ASP A 135 1.56 9.99 -7.16
C ASP A 135 1.86 8.56 -6.69
N VAL A 136 3.15 8.19 -6.76
CA VAL A 136 3.67 6.88 -6.39
C VAL A 136 4.80 7.04 -5.38
N CYS A 137 4.79 6.20 -4.36
CA CYS A 137 5.84 6.10 -3.36
C CYS A 137 6.30 4.64 -3.22
N GLY A 138 7.60 4.40 -3.13
CA GLY A 138 8.18 3.09 -2.86
C GLY A 138 9.14 3.16 -1.68
N PHE A 139 9.14 2.13 -0.84
CA PHE A 139 10.08 1.99 0.27
C PHE A 139 10.37 0.52 0.56
N ALA A 140 11.54 0.24 1.14
CA ALA A 140 11.86 -1.06 1.69
C ALA A 140 12.30 -0.96 3.16
N PRO A 141 11.91 -1.90 4.03
CA PRO A 141 12.41 -1.96 5.38
C PRO A 141 13.94 -2.15 5.42
N PRO A 142 14.62 -1.64 6.46
CA PRO A 142 14.08 -0.90 7.59
C PRO A 142 13.91 0.61 7.32
N GLY A 143 13.04 1.27 8.09
CA GLY A 143 12.92 2.75 8.10
C GLY A 143 11.63 3.29 7.49
N ASP A 144 10.63 2.43 7.39
CA ASP A 144 9.34 2.64 6.72
C ASP A 144 8.19 2.86 7.72
N ILE A 145 8.47 3.48 8.87
CA ILE A 145 7.44 3.72 9.89
C ILE A 145 6.58 4.90 9.47
N HIS A 146 5.28 4.69 9.28
CA HIS A 146 4.39 5.75 8.84
C HIS A 146 2.95 5.63 9.33
N ARG A 147 2.18 6.70 9.12
CA ARG A 147 0.72 6.73 9.21
C ARG A 147 0.17 7.28 7.90
N VAL A 148 -0.84 6.62 7.35
CA VAL A 148 -1.57 7.09 6.17
C VAL A 148 -2.98 7.48 6.59
N ARG A 149 -3.50 8.56 6.02
CA ARG A 149 -4.82 9.10 6.32
C ARG A 149 -5.46 9.68 5.06
N ASN A 150 -6.75 9.43 4.89
CA ASN A 150 -7.58 10.26 4.02
C ASN A 150 -8.03 11.51 4.80
N SER A 151 -7.37 12.64 4.53
CA SER A 151 -7.67 13.93 5.17
C SER A 151 -8.69 14.76 4.37
N CYS A 152 -9.24 14.22 3.29
CA CYS A 152 -10.17 14.89 2.39
C CYS A 152 -11.64 14.61 2.76
N SER A 153 -12.56 15.30 2.09
CA SER A 153 -14.00 15.12 2.24
C SER A 153 -14.61 14.09 1.29
N SER A 154 -13.81 13.53 0.39
CA SER A 154 -14.19 12.49 -0.57
C SER A 154 -13.48 11.17 -0.26
N THR A 155 -13.99 10.08 -0.82
CA THR A 155 -13.27 8.80 -0.85
C THR A 155 -11.92 8.96 -1.53
N ALA A 156 -10.92 8.24 -1.05
CA ALA A 156 -9.64 8.05 -1.72
C ALA A 156 -9.41 6.54 -1.95
N ILE A 157 -8.74 6.19 -3.04
CA ILE A 157 -8.36 4.82 -3.34
C ILE A 157 -6.88 4.79 -3.70
N SER A 158 -6.09 3.98 -3.01
CA SER A 158 -4.69 3.72 -3.35
C SER A 158 -4.46 2.25 -3.68
N ILE A 159 -3.58 1.99 -4.65
CA ILE A 159 -3.10 0.65 -5.01
C ILE A 159 -1.78 0.42 -4.30
N HIS A 160 -1.70 -0.69 -3.58
CA HIS A 160 -0.53 -1.11 -2.81
C HIS A 160 0.01 -2.41 -3.40
N VAL A 161 1.30 -2.44 -3.66
CA VAL A 161 2.03 -3.64 -4.06
C VAL A 161 3.01 -3.99 -2.96
N TYR A 162 2.87 -5.17 -2.38
CA TYR A 162 3.74 -5.64 -1.31
C TYR A 162 4.58 -6.81 -1.81
N GLY A 163 5.86 -6.84 -1.44
CA GLY A 163 6.75 -7.99 -1.63
C GLY A 163 6.47 -9.19 -0.71
N ALA A 164 5.19 -9.48 -0.48
CA ALA A 164 4.74 -10.52 0.42
C ALA A 164 3.35 -11.05 -0.01
N ASP A 165 3.04 -12.27 0.43
CA ASP A 165 1.72 -12.88 0.32
C ASP A 165 0.78 -12.35 1.41
N VAL A 166 0.09 -11.26 1.12
CA VAL A 166 -0.84 -10.61 2.06
C VAL A 166 -2.09 -11.47 2.27
N ALA A 167 -2.50 -12.27 1.27
CA ALA A 167 -3.65 -13.16 1.41
C ALA A 167 -3.41 -14.22 2.50
N ARG A 168 -2.19 -14.73 2.60
CA ARG A 168 -1.82 -15.71 3.64
C ARG A 168 -1.43 -15.06 4.97
N LEU A 169 -0.79 -13.89 4.95
CA LEU A 169 -0.37 -13.19 6.17
C LEU A 169 -1.52 -12.43 6.85
N GLY A 170 -2.56 -12.07 6.10
CA GLY A 170 -3.68 -11.24 6.56
C GLY A 170 -3.36 -9.74 6.61
N SER A 171 -2.08 -9.35 6.63
CA SER A 171 -1.62 -7.95 6.59
C SER A 171 -0.15 -7.87 6.16
N SER A 172 0.25 -6.75 5.56
CA SER A 172 1.66 -6.39 5.34
C SER A 172 2.31 -5.71 6.56
N VAL A 173 1.52 -5.36 7.58
CA VAL A 173 1.98 -4.72 8.81
C VAL A 173 2.85 -5.68 9.62
N ARG A 174 4.08 -5.26 9.94
CA ARG A 174 4.98 -6.02 10.81
C ARG A 174 4.77 -5.65 12.28
N ARG A 175 4.71 -4.36 12.61
CA ARG A 175 4.47 -3.83 13.94
C ARG A 175 3.56 -2.62 13.88
N VAL A 176 2.79 -2.46 14.95
CA VAL A 176 2.06 -1.23 15.26
C VAL A 176 2.78 -0.53 16.41
N TYR A 177 2.93 0.78 16.31
CA TYR A 177 3.59 1.61 17.29
C TYR A 177 2.57 2.47 18.05
N ASP A 178 2.44 2.21 19.35
CA ASP A 178 1.72 3.05 20.30
C ASP A 178 2.74 3.67 21.26
N LEU A 179 3.47 4.67 20.75
CA LEU A 179 4.56 5.35 21.46
C LEU A 179 4.34 6.86 21.45
N PRO A 180 4.90 7.59 22.43
CA PRO A 180 4.90 9.05 22.41
C PRO A 180 5.49 9.57 21.09
N VAL A 181 4.84 10.57 20.51
CA VAL A 181 5.28 11.24 19.28
C VAL A 181 5.85 12.61 19.64
N GLY A 182 7.10 12.85 19.24
CA GLY A 182 7.72 14.17 19.24
C GLY A 182 7.83 14.72 17.81
N GLU A 183 7.99 16.04 17.73
CA GLU A 183 8.43 16.73 16.51
C GLU A 183 9.98 16.81 16.51
N LEU A 184 10.59 17.01 15.33
CA LEU A 184 12.03 17.24 15.18
C LEU A 184 12.50 18.55 15.84
#